data_AF-A0A3E4PXV8-F1
#
_entry.id   AF-A0A3E4PXV8-F1
#
_cell.length_a   1.000
_cell.length_b   1.000
_cell.length_c   1.000
_cell.angle_alpha   90.00
_cell.angle_beta   90.00
_cell.angle_gamma   90.00
#
_symmetry.space_group_name_H-M   'P 1'
#
loop_
_entity.id
_entity.type
_entity.pdbx_description
1 polymer ?
#
loop_
_entity_poly.entity_id
_entity_poly.type
_entity_poly.pdbx_seq_one_letter_code
_entity_poly.pdbx_strand_id
1 'polypeptide(L)' 'MKSNIEELRKKYMDNPPEGMTSKDIRNMSEDELLDMDFFLNEDDLFADEAGVTALAGHRAAILFNRNL' A
#
# COMPACT_ATOMS: atom_id res chain seq x y z
N MET A 1 15.13 -1.01 -4.05
CA MET A 1 14.94 -0.83 -5.51
C MET A 1 15.00 0.66 -5.81
N LYS A 2 15.57 1.10 -6.94
CA LYS A 2 15.42 2.50 -7.37
C LYS A 2 13.99 2.66 -7.89
N SER A 3 13.12 3.27 -7.11
CA SER A 3 11.77 3.62 -7.55
C SER A 3 11.87 4.58 -8.74
N ASN A 4 11.38 4.16 -9.90
CA ASN A 4 11.34 5.02 -11.07
C ASN A 4 10.09 5.89 -10.98
N ILE A 5 10.21 7.04 -10.31
CA ILE A 5 9.10 7.94 -9.98
C ILE A 5 8.27 8.33 -11.20
N GLU A 6 8.90 8.50 -12.36
CA GLU A 6 8.21 8.85 -13.61
C GLU A 6 7.32 7.71 -14.12
N GLU A 7 7.79 6.46 -14.04
CA GLU A 7 7.00 5.28 -14.41
C GLU A 7 5.82 5.10 -13.44
N LEU A 8 6.07 5.34 -12.15
CA LEU A 8 5.07 5.28 -11.10
C LEU A 8 3.97 6.32 -11.29
N ARG A 9 4.38 7.55 -11.62
CA ARG A 9 3.47 8.65 -11.90
C ARG A 9 2.60 8.33 -13.13
N LYS A 10 3.19 7.77 -14.18
CA LYS A 10 2.45 7.35 -15.36
C LYS A 10 1.44 6.24 -15.05
N LYS A 11 1.84 5.20 -14.31
CA LYS A 11 0.97 4.09 -13.86
C LYS A 11 -0.30 4.62 -13.17
N TYR A 12 -0.13 5.51 -12.19
CA TYR A 12 -1.27 6.05 -11.44
C TYR A 12 -2.00 7.18 -12.18
N MET A 13 -1.39 7.86 -13.15
CA MET A 13 -2.12 8.78 -14.04
C MET A 13 -3.05 8.04 -15.01
N ASP A 14 -2.59 6.92 -15.57
CA ASP A 14 -3.37 6.10 -16.51
C ASP A 14 -4.52 5.37 -15.82
N ASN A 15 -4.30 4.90 -14.59
CA ASN A 15 -5.32 4.28 -13.74
C ASN A 15 -5.23 4.80 -12.30
N PRO A 16 -5.89 5.93 -11.98
CA PRO A 16 -5.80 6.53 -10.65
C PRO A 16 -6.48 5.65 -9.59
N PRO A 17 -5.96 5.62 -8.34
CA PRO A 17 -6.60 4.95 -7.22
C PRO A 17 -8.02 5.49 -6.96
N GLU A 18 -8.87 4.66 -6.34
CA GLU A 18 -10.23 5.07 -5.99
C GLU A 18 -10.23 6.33 -5.12
N GLY A 19 -11.10 7.29 -5.45
CA GLY A 19 -11.15 8.58 -4.76
C GLY A 19 -10.10 9.60 -5.20
N MET A 20 -9.25 9.27 -6.17
CA MET A 20 -8.27 10.19 -6.77
C MET A 20 -8.51 10.36 -8.28
N THR A 21 -8.05 11.48 -8.83
CA THR A 21 -8.03 11.73 -10.28
C THR A 21 -6.60 11.77 -10.81
N SER A 22 -6.42 11.55 -12.12
CA SER A 22 -5.11 11.70 -12.77
C SER A 22 -4.50 13.10 -12.57
N LYS A 23 -5.34 14.13 -12.37
CA LYS A 23 -4.88 15.49 -12.06
C LYS A 23 -4.28 15.57 -10.67
N ASP A 24 -4.86 14.85 -9.70
CA ASP A 24 -4.33 14.80 -8.33
C ASP A 24 -2.96 14.10 -8.34
N ILE A 25 -2.84 12.94 -9.02
CA ILE A 25 -1.56 12.24 -9.21
C ILE A 25 -0.52 13.12 -9.87
N ARG A 26 -0.90 13.91 -10.89
CA ARG A 26 0.01 14.84 -11.56
C ARG A 26 0.55 15.92 -10.62
N ASN A 27 -0.23 16.34 -9.63
CA ASN A 27 0.16 17.38 -8.69
C ASN A 27 0.86 16.86 -7.42
N MET A 28 0.84 15.55 -7.17
CA MET A 28 1.53 14.95 -6.02
C MET A 28 3.03 15.16 -6.12
N SER A 29 3.65 15.38 -4.96
CA SER A 29 5.11 15.32 -4.82
C SER A 29 5.65 13.90 -5.02
N GLU A 30 6.97 13.78 -5.22
CA GLU A 30 7.61 12.47 -5.33
C GLU A 30 7.42 11.64 -4.05
N ASP A 31 7.54 12.30 -2.89
CA ASP A 31 7.37 11.67 -1.57
C ASP A 31 5.93 11.18 -1.37
N GLU A 32 4.92 12.02 -1.66
CA GLU A 32 3.50 11.60 -1.55
C GLU A 32 3.17 10.44 -2.51
N LEU A 33 3.77 10.44 -3.70
CA LEU A 33 3.59 9.37 -4.68
C LEU A 33 4.23 8.06 -4.21
N LEU A 34 5.39 8.14 -3.55
CA LEU A 34 6.06 6.99 -2.94
C LEU A 34 5.31 6.45 -1.73
N ASP A 35 4.84 7.32 -0.85
CA ASP A 35 4.06 6.94 0.33
C ASP A 35 2.77 6.24 -0.10
N MET A 36 2.07 6.80 -1.09
CA MET A 36 0.88 6.19 -1.67
C MET A 36 1.19 4.82 -2.30
N ASP A 37 2.27 4.72 -3.08
CA ASP A 37 2.67 3.45 -3.69
C ASP A 37 3.02 2.39 -2.63
N PHE A 38 3.66 2.79 -1.54
CA PHE A 38 3.94 1.93 -0.41
C PHE A 38 2.64 1.43 0.24
N PHE A 39 1.69 2.31 0.54
CA PHE A 39 0.39 1.91 1.12
C PHE A 39 -0.43 1.00 0.20
N LEU A 40 -0.38 1.21 -1.13
CA LEU A 40 -1.15 0.43 -2.09
C LEU A 40 -0.52 -0.93 -2.42
N ASN A 41 0.79 -1.06 -2.29
CA ASN A 41 1.53 -2.30 -2.55
C ASN A 41 2.15 -2.89 -1.26
N GLU A 42 1.67 -2.47 -0.08
CA GLU A 42 2.12 -2.98 1.23
C GLU A 42 1.96 -4.51 1.34
N ASP A 43 0.98 -5.07 0.63
CA ASP A 43 0.74 -6.53 0.54
C ASP A 43 1.84 -7.29 -0.24
N ASP A 44 2.52 -6.63 -1.18
CA ASP A 44 3.63 -7.22 -1.96
C ASP A 44 4.93 -7.30 -1.13
N LEU A 45 5.01 -6.54 -0.02
CA LEU A 45 6.14 -6.59 0.92
C LEU A 45 6.12 -7.87 1.79
N PHE A 46 4.98 -8.57 1.83
CA PHE A 46 4.83 -9.86 2.50
C PHE A 46 4.76 -11.04 1.52
N ALA A 47 4.85 -10.76 0.21
CA ALA A 47 4.73 -11.78 -0.82
C ALA A 47 6.02 -12.59 -1.01
N ASP A 48 7.19 -12.08 -0.59
CA ASP A 48 8.47 -12.78 -0.69
C ASP A 48 8.98 -13.44 0.61
N GLU A 49 8.34 -13.18 1.76
CA GLU A 49 8.74 -13.74 3.05
C GLU A 49 7.54 -14.21 3.88
N ALA A 50 7.20 -15.51 3.77
CA ALA A 50 6.71 -16.38 4.86
C ALA A 50 5.92 -15.75 6.04
N GLY A 51 5.00 -14.81 5.80
CA GLY A 51 4.29 -14.04 6.83
C GLY A 51 2.96 -14.66 7.30
N VAL A 52 2.69 -15.91 6.91
CA VAL A 52 1.46 -16.66 7.26
C VAL A 52 1.31 -17.00 8.76
N THR A 53 2.21 -16.54 9.64
CA THR A 53 2.15 -16.81 11.08
C THR A 53 2.03 -15.59 11.99
N ALA A 54 2.13 -14.35 11.49
CA ALA A 54 2.00 -13.15 12.34
C ALA A 54 0.56 -12.59 12.44
N LEU A 55 -0.22 -12.61 11.36
CA LEU A 55 -1.58 -12.07 11.38
C LEU A 55 -2.62 -13.05 11.96
N ALA A 56 -2.31 -14.35 12.01
CA ALA A 56 -3.13 -15.32 12.73
C ALA A 56 -3.14 -15.07 14.25
N GLY A 57 -2.08 -14.47 14.81
CA GLY A 57 -2.02 -14.09 16.23
C GLY A 57 -2.74 -12.78 16.56
N HIS A 58 -2.59 -11.76 15.72
CA HIS A 58 -3.13 -10.42 16.02
C HIS A 58 -4.66 -10.34 15.88
N ARG A 59 -5.27 -11.07 14.92
CA ARG A 59 -6.74 -11.16 14.83
C ARG A 59 -7.33 -12.09 15.89
N ALA A 60 -6.62 -13.13 16.33
CA ALA A 60 -7.07 -14.00 17.42
C ALA A 60 -7.07 -13.31 18.78
N ALA A 61 -6.09 -12.43 19.07
CA ALA A 61 -6.02 -11.69 20.33
C ALA A 61 -7.20 -10.70 20.51
N ILE A 62 -7.65 -10.04 19.43
CA ILE A 62 -8.79 -9.11 19.48
C ILE A 62 -10.12 -9.86 19.68
N LEU A 63 -10.25 -11.08 19.13
CA LEU A 63 -11.46 -11.89 19.32
C LEU A 63 -11.51 -12.59 20.69
N PHE A 64 -10.38 -12.95 21.30
CA PHE A 64 -10.37 -13.60 22.62
C PHE A 64 -10.72 -12.63 23.76
N ASN A 65 -10.41 -11.33 23.62
CA ASN A 65 -10.65 -10.33 24.67
C ASN A 65 -12.05 -9.69 24.66
N ARG A 66 -13.00 -10.26 23.89
CA ARG A 66 -14.43 -9.86 23.92
C ARG A 66 -15.33 -10.88 24.64
N ASN A 67 -14.76 -11.90 25.28
CA ASN A 67 -15.51 -12.95 25.98
C ASN A 67 -15.00 -13.25 27.41
N LEU A 68 -14.31 -12.31 28.07
CA LEU A 68 -14.07 -12.32 29.52
C LEU A 68 -14.56 -11.00 30.14
#